data_AF-A0A0C9YIJ1-F1
#
_entry.id   AF-A0A0C9YIJ1-F1
#
_cell.length_a   1.000
_cell.length_b   1.000
_cell.length_c   1.000
_cell.angle_alpha   90.00
_cell.angle_beta   90.00
_cell.angle_gamma   90.00
#
_symmetry.space_group_name_H-M   'P 1'
#
loop_
_entity.id
_entity.type
_entity.pdbx_description
1 polymer ?
#
loop_
_entity_poly.entity_id
_entity_poly.type
_entity_poly.pdbx_seq_one_letter_code
_entity_poly.pdbx_strand_id
1 'polypeptide(L)'
;VTIQVKQAQLVRDMKVRWDSLYFMINRFRKLRPAVEYFLSLPVNRELAKLRLTDMEWAVLQDFEIVLGIPHQVLKIMSRERTPVLSGAIPTFEMFMTAWEQLGRDHPRLS
;
A
#
# COMPACT_ATOMS: atom_id res chain seq x y z
N VAL A 1 12.13 -14.28 22.38
CA VAL A 1 10.80 -14.01 21.80
C VAL A 1 10.79 -14.57 20.39
N THR A 2 9.84 -15.45 20.06
CA THR A 2 9.75 -16.04 18.71
C THR A 2 8.65 -15.31 17.94
N ILE A 3 9.01 -14.70 16.81
CA ILE A 3 8.06 -13.91 16.00
C ILE A 3 7.74 -14.70 14.75
N GLN A 4 6.46 -15.04 14.59
CA GLN A 4 5.96 -15.77 13.45
C GLN A 4 5.46 -14.76 12.41
N VAL A 5 6.23 -14.54 11.34
CA VAL A 5 5.78 -13.78 10.17
C VAL A 5 5.92 -14.63 8.92
N LYS A 6 4.94 -14.56 8.03
CA LYS A 6 5.03 -15.23 6.73
C LYS A 6 6.21 -14.65 5.93
N GLN A 7 7.06 -15.53 5.41
CA GLN A 7 8.18 -15.12 4.57
C GLN A 7 7.66 -14.41 3.31
N ALA A 8 8.10 -13.17 3.09
CA ALA A 8 7.72 -12.38 1.92
C ALA A 8 8.89 -12.35 0.92
N GLN A 9 8.63 -12.72 -0.33
CA GLN A 9 9.60 -12.58 -1.42
C GLN A 9 9.77 -11.10 -1.83
N LEU A 10 10.91 -10.80 -2.46
CA LEU A 10 11.14 -9.50 -3.06
C LEU A 10 10.20 -9.33 -4.26
N VAL A 11 9.31 -8.35 -4.20
CA VAL A 11 8.50 -7.93 -5.35
C VAL A 11 9.43 -7.17 -6.29
N ARG A 12 9.64 -7.70 -7.51
CA ARG A 12 10.42 -7.01 -8.54
C ARG A 12 9.50 -5.96 -9.18
N ASP A 13 9.91 -4.70 -9.13
CA ASP A 13 9.09 -3.57 -9.60
C ASP A 13 8.66 -3.72 -11.07
N MET A 14 7.40 -3.35 -11.34
CA MET A 14 6.93 -3.01 -12.68
C MET A 14 7.69 -1.79 -13.20
N LYS A 15 7.91 -1.72 -14.52
CA LYS A 15 8.68 -0.64 -15.18
C LYS A 15 8.11 0.77 -14.88
N VAL A 16 6.83 0.85 -14.53
CA VAL A 16 6.14 2.04 -14.04
C VAL A 16 5.87 1.85 -12.56
N ARG A 17 6.67 2.52 -11.72
CA ARG A 17 6.75 2.39 -10.24
C ARG A 17 5.49 2.84 -9.44
N TRP A 18 4.34 2.97 -10.08
CA TRP A 18 3.16 3.58 -9.46
C TRP A 18 2.50 2.70 -8.38
N ASP A 19 2.69 1.38 -8.44
CA ASP A 19 2.19 0.38 -7.47
C ASP A 19 3.18 0.04 -6.36
N SER A 20 4.45 0.44 -6.50
CA SER A 20 5.52 0.15 -5.54
C SER A 20 5.20 0.64 -4.12
N LEU A 21 4.61 1.83 -4.00
CA LEU A 21 4.23 2.42 -2.71
C LEU A 21 3.13 1.58 -2.03
N TYR A 22 2.12 1.16 -2.78
CA TYR A 22 1.05 0.30 -2.27
C TYR A 22 1.61 -1.03 -1.72
N PHE A 23 2.47 -1.70 -2.51
CA PHE A 23 3.09 -2.95 -2.08
C PHE A 23 4.04 -2.78 -0.89
N MET A 24 4.80 -1.68 -0.85
CA MET A 24 5.70 -1.37 0.25
C MET A 24 4.91 -1.18 1.54
N ILE A 25 3.84 -0.37 1.53
CA ILE A 25 2.99 -0.12 2.70
C ILE A 25 2.33 -1.42 3.16
N ASN A 26 1.70 -2.18 2.26
CA ASN A 26 1.05 -3.44 2.59
C ASN A 26 2.04 -4.44 3.23
N ARG A 27 3.25 -4.57 2.66
CA ARG A 27 4.31 -5.44 3.20
C ARG A 27 4.80 -4.94 4.55
N PHE A 28 5.05 -3.64 4.69
CA PHE A 28 5.53 -3.05 5.93
C PHE A 28 4.53 -3.24 7.07
N ARG A 29 3.23 -3.05 6.81
CA ARG A 29 2.15 -3.33 7.77
C ARG A 29 2.08 -4.79 8.17
N LYS A 30 2.17 -5.73 7.22
CA LYS A 30 2.23 -7.18 7.52
C LYS A 30 3.44 -7.57 8.36
N LEU A 31 4.55 -6.85 8.19
CA LEU A 31 5.80 -7.08 8.93
C LEU A 31 5.86 -6.31 10.26
N ARG A 32 4.81 -5.57 10.66
CA ARG A 32 4.79 -4.77 11.90
C ARG A 32 5.35 -5.53 13.11
N PRO A 33 4.96 -6.78 13.43
CA PRO A 33 5.52 -7.49 14.59
C PRO A 33 7.05 -7.65 14.53
N ALA A 34 7.59 -7.93 13.34
CA ALA A 34 9.03 -8.07 13.15
C ALA A 34 9.75 -6.72 13.21
N VAL A 35 9.14 -5.66 12.68
CA VAL A 35 9.67 -4.28 12.75
C VAL A 35 9.73 -3.82 14.21
N GLU A 36 8.65 -3.99 14.97
CA GLU A 36 8.57 -3.60 16.38
C GLU A 36 9.61 -4.32 17.23
N TYR A 37 9.86 -5.60 16.97
CA TYR A 37 10.93 -6.34 17.63
C TYR A 37 12.31 -5.94 17.17
N PHE A 38 12.51 -5.73 15.87
CA PHE A 38 13.79 -5.26 15.36
C PHE A 38 14.19 -3.94 16.00
N LEU A 39 13.23 -3.02 16.19
CA LEU A 39 13.43 -1.74 16.87
C LEU A 39 13.61 -1.85 18.38
N SER A 40 13.15 -2.94 19.03
CA SER A 40 13.34 -3.14 20.47
C SER A 40 14.73 -3.70 20.83
N LEU A 41 15.50 -4.17 19.85
CA LEU A 41 16.85 -4.71 20.08
C LEU A 41 17.83 -3.56 20.44
N PRO A 42 18.68 -3.74 21.48
CA PRO A 42 19.63 -2.70 21.90
C PRO A 42 20.62 -2.24 20.82
N VAL A 43 20.92 -3.11 19.85
CA VAL A 43 21.80 -2.80 18.71
C VAL A 43 21.19 -1.76 17.75
N ASN A 44 19.86 -1.65 17.72
CA ASN A 44 19.11 -0.78 16.80
C ASN A 44 18.55 0.46 17.48
N ARG A 45 19.11 0.88 18.64
CA ARG A 45 18.60 2.02 19.42
C ARG A 45 18.49 3.32 18.63
N GLU A 46 19.41 3.56 17.70
CA GLU A 46 19.35 4.75 16.83
C GLU A 46 18.11 4.73 15.91
N LEU A 47 17.72 3.55 15.43
CA LEU A 47 16.53 3.37 14.59
C LEU A 47 15.24 3.36 15.42
N ALA A 48 15.30 3.02 16.71
CA ALA A 48 14.13 3.04 17.59
C ALA A 48 13.47 4.42 17.68
N LYS A 49 14.22 5.49 17.38
CA LYS A 49 13.71 6.87 17.26
C LYS A 49 12.71 7.06 16.11
N LEU A 50 12.77 6.18 15.09
CA LEU A 50 11.88 6.17 13.93
C LEU A 50 10.64 5.29 14.12
N ARG A 51 10.40 4.82 15.34
CA ARG A 51 9.26 3.95 15.65
C ARG A 51 7.96 4.72 15.44
N LEU A 52 7.08 4.15 14.61
CA LEU A 52 5.78 4.73 14.36
C LEU A 52 4.85 4.57 15.57
N THR A 53 4.11 5.63 15.86
CA THR A 53 2.98 5.65 16.78
C THR A 53 1.81 4.83 16.24
N ASP A 54 0.88 4.45 17.11
CA ASP A 54 -0.34 3.76 16.69
C ASP A 54 -1.18 4.60 15.70
N MET A 55 -1.15 5.93 15.84
CA MET A 55 -1.79 6.84 14.90
C MET A 55 -1.13 6.77 13.51
N GLU A 56 0.20 6.83 13.44
CA GLU A 56 0.91 6.72 12.15
C GLU A 56 0.67 5.35 11.49
N TRP A 57 0.57 4.28 12.27
CA TRP A 57 0.17 2.97 11.77
C TRP A 57 -1.27 2.94 11.21
N ALA A 58 -2.19 3.70 11.81
CA ALA A 58 -3.55 3.87 11.29
C ALA A 58 -3.55 4.70 10.00
N VAL A 59 -2.77 5.77 9.93
CA VAL A 59 -2.61 6.55 8.68
C VAL A 59 -2.05 5.69 7.55
N LEU A 60 -1.09 4.79 7.83
CA LEU A 60 -0.62 3.84 6.82
C LEU A 60 -1.71 2.87 6.34
N GLN A 61 -2.68 2.52 7.19
CA GLN A 61 -3.85 1.75 6.76
C GLN A 61 -4.71 2.53 5.79
N ASP A 62 -4.92 3.80 6.09
CA ASP A 62 -5.71 4.70 5.26
C ASP A 62 -5.05 4.86 3.87
N PHE A 63 -3.73 5.05 3.81
CA PHE A 63 -2.98 5.03 2.55
C PHE A 63 -3.13 3.72 1.78
N GLU A 64 -3.08 2.57 2.46
CA GLU A 64 -3.27 1.28 1.80
C GLU A 64 -4.66 1.17 1.15
N ILE A 65 -5.70 1.68 1.81
CA ILE A 65 -7.07 1.69 1.28
C ILE A 65 -7.16 2.60 0.05
N VAL A 66 -6.67 3.84 0.16
CA VAL A 66 -6.71 4.82 -0.93
C VAL A 66 -5.92 4.33 -2.16
N LEU A 67 -4.73 3.76 -1.95
CA LEU A 67 -3.88 3.25 -3.01
C LEU A 67 -4.34 1.88 -3.56
N GLY A 68 -5.21 1.17 -2.84
CA GLY A 68 -5.79 -0.09 -3.30
C GLY A 68 -6.64 0.08 -4.58
N ILE A 69 -7.33 1.22 -4.71
CA ILE A 69 -8.16 1.55 -5.87
C ILE A 69 -7.32 1.69 -7.15
N PRO A 70 -6.31 2.58 -7.25
CA PRO A 70 -5.47 2.66 -8.44
C PRO A 70 -4.73 1.34 -8.71
N HIS A 71 -4.34 0.59 -7.67
CA HIS A 71 -3.71 -0.71 -7.87
C HIS A 71 -4.59 -1.70 -8.65
N GLN A 72 -5.88 -1.80 -8.31
CA GLN A 72 -6.82 -2.69 -9.04
C GLN A 72 -7.03 -2.24 -10.48
N VAL A 73 -7.23 -0.94 -10.68
CA VAL A 73 -7.44 -0.30 -11.98
C VAL A 73 -6.24 -0.54 -12.90
N LEU A 74 -5.02 -0.30 -12.40
CA LEU A 74 -3.78 -0.53 -13.14
C LEU A 74 -3.56 -2.01 -13.47
N LYS A 75 -3.94 -2.92 -12.58
CA LYS A 75 -3.87 -4.36 -12.83
C LYS A 75 -4.79 -4.78 -13.98
N ILE A 76 -5.97 -4.17 -14.10
CA ILE A 76 -6.89 -4.39 -15.21
C ILE A 76 -6.26 -3.89 -16.52
N MET A 77 -5.76 -2.65 -16.55
CA MET A 77 -5.13 -2.08 -17.76
C MET A 77 -3.89 -2.84 -18.21
N SER A 78 -3.07 -3.30 -17.25
CA SER A 78 -1.82 -4.04 -17.55
C SER A 78 -2.06 -5.45 -18.08
N ARG A 79 -3.29 -5.98 -17.96
CA ARG A 79 -3.69 -7.28 -18.49
C ARG A 79 -3.98 -7.22 -20.00
N GLU A 80 -4.33 -6.04 -20.52
CA GLU A 80 -4.70 -5.90 -21.92
C GLU A 80 -3.45 -5.92 -22.82
N ARG A 81 -3.44 -6.82 -23.81
CA ARG A 81 -2.32 -7.02 -24.73
C ARG A 81 -2.21 -5.93 -25.80
N THR A 82 -3.28 -5.16 -25.97
CA THR A 82 -3.41 -3.99 -26.83
C THR A 82 -4.00 -2.88 -25.95
N PRO A 83 -3.24 -1.82 -25.64
CA PRO A 83 -3.79 -0.70 -24.89
C PRO A 83 -4.78 0.00 -25.82
N VAL A 84 -6.06 -0.38 -25.76
CA VAL A 84 -7.05 0.31 -26.56
C VAL A 84 -7.28 1.63 -25.85
N LEU A 85 -6.85 2.72 -26.47
CA LEU A 85 -7.09 4.09 -25.99
C LEU A 85 -8.57 4.30 -25.61
N SER A 86 -9.49 3.54 -26.21
CA SER A 86 -10.91 3.51 -25.90
C SER A 86 -11.26 3.00 -24.49
N GLY A 87 -10.41 2.17 -23.87
CA GLY A 87 -10.60 1.65 -22.50
C GLY A 87 -10.03 2.58 -21.43
N ALA A 88 -9.15 3.52 -21.78
CA ALA A 88 -8.50 4.40 -20.81
C ALA A 88 -9.50 5.35 -20.14
N ILE A 89 -10.39 5.99 -20.92
CA ILE A 89 -11.38 6.93 -20.38
C ILE A 89 -12.34 6.24 -19.39
N PRO A 90 -13.01 5.12 -19.74
CA PRO A 90 -13.85 4.39 -18.78
C PRO A 90 -13.09 3.96 -17.53
N THR A 91 -11.82 3.61 -17.68
CA THR A 91 -10.98 3.17 -16.56
C THR A 91 -10.66 4.33 -15.61
N PHE A 92 -10.41 5.53 -16.13
CA PHE A 92 -10.26 6.74 -15.32
C PHE A 92 -11.57 7.15 -14.66
N GLU A 93 -12.70 7.04 -15.34
CA GLU A 93 -14.03 7.30 -14.75
C GLU A 93 -14.30 6.35 -13.58
N MET A 94 -14.08 5.04 -13.77
CA MET A 94 -14.21 4.04 -12.69
C MET A 94 -13.33 4.37 -11.49
N PHE A 95 -12.08 4.77 -11.74
CA PHE A 95 -11.13 5.17 -10.72
C PHE A 95 -11.59 6.40 -9.93
N MET A 96 -12.04 7.46 -10.62
CA MET A 96 -12.52 8.69 -9.97
C MET A 96 -13.79 8.42 -9.15
N THR A 97 -14.76 7.73 -9.73
CA THR A 97 -16.00 7.36 -9.03
C THR A 97 -15.74 6.53 -7.78
N ALA A 98 -14.77 5.60 -7.83
CA ALA A 98 -14.41 4.79 -6.67
C ALA A 98 -13.80 5.63 -5.55
N TRP A 99 -12.97 6.63 -5.86
CA TRP A 99 -12.43 7.56 -4.86
C TRP A 99 -13.48 8.51 -4.28
N GLU A 100 -14.36 9.06 -5.11
CA GLU A 100 -15.48 9.88 -4.63
C GLU A 100 -16.41 9.10 -3.71
N GLN A 101 -16.66 7.82 -4.02
CA GLN A 101 -17.43 6.95 -3.14
C GLN A 101 -16.67 6.65 -1.85
N LEU A 102 -15.36 6.37 -1.92
CA LEU A 102 -14.53 6.16 -0.73
C LEU A 102 -14.55 7.37 0.21
N GLY A 103 -14.43 8.58 -0.32
CA GLY A 103 -14.51 9.82 0.46
C GLY A 103 -15.88 10.00 1.13
N ARG A 104 -16.97 9.63 0.44
CA ARG A 104 -18.33 9.65 1.01
C ARG A 104 -18.51 8.64 2.13
N ASP A 105 -18.01 7.42 1.95
CA ASP A 105 -18.15 6.32 2.93
C ASP A 105 -17.21 6.49 4.14
N HIS A 106 -16.11 7.20 3.95
CA HIS A 106 -15.11 7.47 4.96
C HIS A 106 -14.70 8.95 4.97
N PRO A 107 -15.46 9.84 5.63
CA PRO A 107 -15.17 11.28 5.67
C PRO A 107 -13.81 11.67 6.27
N ARG A 108 -13.11 10.74 6.93
CA ARG A 108 -11.73 10.95 7.39
C ARG A 108 -10.67 10.77 6.29
N LEU A 109 -11.08 10.19 5.15
CA LEU A 109 -10.24 9.90 3.98
C LEU A 109 -10.56 10.83 2.79
N SER A 110 -11.60 11.64 2.90
CA SER A 110 -12.05 12.59 1.87
C SER A 110 -11.23 13.88 1.85
#